data_AF-A0A1G2G3M2-F1
#
_entry.id   AF-A0A1G2G3M2-F1
#
_cell.length_a   1.000
_cell.length_b   1.000
_cell.length_c   1.000
_cell.angle_alpha   90.00
_cell.angle_beta   90.00
_cell.angle_gamma   90.00
#
_symmetry.space_group_name_H-M   'P 1'
#
loop_
_entity.id
_entity.type
_entity.pdbx_description
1 polymer ?
#
loop_
_entity_poly.entity_id
_entity_poly.type
_entity_poly.pdbx_seq_one_letter_code
_entity_poly.pdbx_strand_id
1 'polypeptide(L)'
;MADAGITTSSTGDCSDKNNSHCTSLDGVRQSTIDGIIAFKQECGGGQCTVNISGGTERGHSTTGACTHGNGCKIDISLNTKLNNYVQNSYEPIGKCFPAASVCYRSPSGQIWAREHNPPHWDVAFR
;
A
#
# COMPACT_ATOMS: atom_id res chain seq x y z
N MET A 1 -0.94 -14.61 -0.67
CA MET A 1 -1.77 -13.37 -0.68
C MET A 1 -3.22 -13.69 -0.38
N ALA A 2 -3.96 -14.40 -1.24
CA ALA A 2 -5.37 -14.73 -1.00
C ALA A 2 -5.60 -15.50 0.32
N ASP A 3 -4.71 -16.44 0.66
CA ASP A 3 -4.78 -17.23 1.90
C ASP A 3 -4.58 -16.39 3.19
N ALA A 4 -3.99 -15.19 3.07
CA ALA A 4 -3.88 -14.24 4.17
C ALA A 4 -5.11 -13.33 4.31
N GLY A 5 -6.15 -13.53 3.48
CA GLY A 5 -7.32 -12.66 3.43
C GLY A 5 -7.02 -11.28 2.84
N ILE A 6 -6.01 -11.19 1.97
CA ILE A 6 -5.68 -9.98 1.20
C ILE A 6 -6.27 -10.13 -0.21
N THR A 7 -7.04 -9.13 -0.63
CA THR A 7 -7.62 -9.07 -1.98
C THR A 7 -6.84 -8.12 -2.89
N THR A 8 -7.04 -8.24 -4.19
CA THR A 8 -6.50 -7.34 -5.21
C THR A 8 -7.63 -6.87 -6.11
N SER A 9 -7.64 -5.60 -6.49
CA SER A 9 -8.62 -5.05 -7.43
C SER A 9 -7.93 -4.18 -8.48
N SER A 10 -8.28 -4.35 -9.75
CA SER A 10 -7.78 -3.56 -10.87
C SER A 10 -8.93 -2.82 -11.54
N THR A 11 -8.68 -1.60 -12.01
CA THR A 11 -9.69 -0.84 -12.77
C THR A 11 -9.88 -1.34 -14.21
N GLY A 12 -8.88 -2.03 -14.76
CA GLY A 12 -8.91 -2.65 -16.09
C GLY A 12 -9.15 -4.16 -16.08
N ASP A 13 -9.53 -4.73 -14.94
CA ASP A 13 -9.73 -6.18 -14.73
C ASP A 13 -8.53 -7.03 -15.22
N CYS A 14 -7.31 -6.56 -14.91
CA CYS A 14 -6.06 -7.16 -15.41
C CYS A 14 -4.90 -7.04 -14.41
N SER A 15 -3.83 -7.81 -14.66
CA SER A 15 -2.62 -7.85 -13.84
C SER A 15 -1.32 -7.58 -14.62
N ASP A 16 -1.43 -7.06 -15.84
CA ASP A 16 -0.28 -6.71 -16.68
C ASP A 16 0.46 -5.47 -16.16
N LYS A 17 1.71 -5.67 -15.75
CA LYS A 17 2.60 -4.61 -15.27
C LYS A 17 2.81 -3.47 -16.28
N ASN A 18 2.66 -3.72 -17.57
CA ASN A 18 2.89 -2.72 -18.61
C ASN A 18 1.66 -1.82 -18.87
N ASN A 19 0.52 -2.10 -18.23
CA ASN A 19 -0.73 -1.38 -18.40
C ASN A 19 -1.13 -0.66 -17.11
N SER A 20 -1.29 0.67 -17.20
CA SER A 20 -1.60 1.56 -16.06
C SER A 20 -2.99 1.40 -15.48
N HIS A 21 -3.87 0.62 -16.12
CA HIS A 21 -5.19 0.29 -15.58
C HIS A 21 -5.18 -1.05 -14.82
N CYS A 22 -4.10 -1.82 -14.92
CA CYS A 22 -3.94 -3.08 -14.20
C CYS A 22 -3.43 -2.85 -12.77
N THR A 23 -3.63 -3.84 -11.91
CA THR A 23 -2.93 -3.93 -10.64
C THR A 23 -2.01 -5.12 -10.71
N SER A 24 -0.70 -4.88 -10.75
CA SER A 24 0.28 -5.94 -10.95
C SER A 24 1.19 -6.12 -9.75
N LEU A 25 1.19 -7.33 -9.19
CA LEU A 25 2.13 -7.70 -8.13
C LEU A 25 3.47 -8.24 -8.68
N ASP A 26 3.66 -8.23 -10.00
CA ASP A 26 4.86 -8.77 -10.63
C ASP A 26 6.12 -7.93 -10.35
N GLY A 27 7.08 -8.52 -9.64
CA GLY A 27 8.27 -7.82 -9.17
C GLY A 27 8.03 -6.96 -7.92
N VAL A 28 6.90 -7.14 -7.21
CA VAL A 28 6.78 -6.69 -5.83
C VAL A 28 7.80 -7.47 -4.98
N ARG A 29 8.54 -6.78 -4.11
CA ARG A 29 9.56 -7.42 -3.27
C ARG A 29 8.91 -8.36 -2.27
N GLN A 30 9.59 -9.47 -1.97
CA GLN A 30 9.12 -10.39 -0.92
C GLN A 30 8.94 -9.68 0.43
N SER A 31 9.84 -8.76 0.79
CA SER A 31 9.72 -7.95 2.02
C SER A 31 8.45 -7.09 2.05
N THR A 32 7.99 -6.59 0.91
CA THR A 32 6.73 -5.84 0.77
C THR A 32 5.53 -6.76 0.99
N ILE A 33 5.57 -7.96 0.41
CA ILE A 33 4.55 -9.01 0.59
C ILE A 33 4.47 -9.45 2.06
N ASP A 34 5.62 -9.70 2.69
CA ASP A 34 5.69 -10.13 4.09
C ASP A 34 5.18 -9.01 5.02
N GLY A 35 5.55 -7.76 4.74
CA GLY A 35 5.09 -6.61 5.49
C GLY A 35 3.58 -6.41 5.42
N ILE A 36 2.96 -6.56 4.24
CA ILE A 36 1.51 -6.41 4.13
C ILE A 36 0.74 -7.57 4.77
N ILE A 37 1.29 -8.79 4.75
CA ILE A 37 0.73 -9.93 5.47
C ILE A 37 0.81 -9.71 6.98
N ALA A 38 1.95 -9.23 7.49
CA ALA A 38 2.11 -8.90 8.90
C ALA A 38 1.11 -7.81 9.33
N PHE A 39 0.97 -6.75 8.54
CA PHE A 39 -0.04 -5.71 8.76
C PHE A 39 -1.46 -6.27 8.81
N LYS A 40 -1.84 -7.14 7.85
CA LYS A 40 -3.16 -7.75 7.79
C LYS A 40 -3.49 -8.57 9.05
N GLN A 41 -2.49 -9.22 9.65
CA GLN A 41 -2.62 -10.00 10.88
C GLN A 41 -2.70 -9.10 12.13
N GLU A 42 -1.94 -8.01 12.16
CA GLU A 42 -1.90 -7.08 13.30
C GLU A 42 -3.15 -6.19 13.37
N CYS A 43 -3.59 -5.67 12.22
CA CYS A 43 -4.62 -4.64 12.12
C CYS A 43 -5.97 -5.13 12.68
N GLY A 44 -6.32 -4.61 13.86
CA GLY A 44 -7.51 -5.01 14.61
C GLY A 44 -7.56 -6.50 14.96
N GLY A 45 -6.41 -7.15 15.14
CA GLY A 45 -6.33 -8.60 15.37
C GLY A 45 -6.83 -9.43 14.19
N GLY A 46 -6.45 -9.03 12.97
CA GLY A 46 -6.85 -9.74 11.74
C GLY A 46 -8.17 -9.27 11.13
N GLN A 47 -8.80 -8.23 11.68
CA GLN A 47 -10.15 -7.81 11.27
C GLN A 47 -10.17 -6.74 10.18
N CYS A 48 -9.04 -6.10 9.88
CA CYS A 48 -8.98 -5.15 8.78
C CYS A 48 -9.09 -5.87 7.44
N THR A 49 -9.92 -5.34 6.55
CA THR A 49 -9.91 -5.72 5.14
C THR A 49 -8.74 -5.01 4.46
N VAL A 50 -7.92 -5.76 3.74
CA VAL A 50 -6.80 -5.23 2.96
C VAL A 50 -7.05 -5.57 1.50
N ASN A 51 -7.25 -4.52 0.70
CA ASN A 51 -7.41 -4.62 -0.73
C ASN A 51 -6.30 -3.83 -1.42
N ILE A 52 -5.45 -4.52 -2.18
CA ILE A 52 -4.39 -3.90 -2.96
C ILE A 52 -4.98 -3.41 -4.27
N SER A 53 -4.88 -2.12 -4.53
CA SER A 53 -5.36 -1.47 -5.75
C SER A 53 -4.25 -1.04 -6.70
N GLY A 54 -2.99 -1.17 -6.27
CA GLY A 54 -1.82 -0.80 -7.08
C GLY A 54 -0.57 -1.51 -6.57
N GLY A 55 0.31 -1.87 -7.49
CA GLY A 55 1.52 -2.62 -7.22
C GLY A 55 2.68 -2.04 -8.00
N THR A 56 3.10 -2.72 -9.07
CA THR A 56 4.29 -2.38 -9.85
C THR A 56 3.97 -1.90 -11.27
N GLU A 57 2.68 -1.77 -11.60
CA GLU A 57 2.23 -1.34 -12.91
C GLU A 57 2.84 0.00 -13.35
N ARG A 58 2.95 0.18 -14.67
CA ARG A 58 3.42 1.42 -15.26
C ARG A 58 2.46 2.56 -14.93
N GLY A 59 2.99 3.75 -14.69
CA GLY A 59 2.21 4.95 -14.34
C GLY A 59 2.65 5.57 -13.03
N HIS A 60 3.38 4.80 -12.21
CA HIS A 60 3.97 5.26 -10.96
C HIS A 60 5.37 5.84 -11.14
N SER A 61 5.79 6.69 -10.19
CA SER A 61 7.16 7.19 -10.15
C SER A 61 8.15 6.04 -10.01
N THR A 62 9.21 6.07 -10.82
CA THR A 62 10.34 5.13 -10.78
C THR A 62 11.58 5.74 -10.09
N THR A 63 11.52 7.02 -9.73
CA THR A 63 12.62 7.74 -9.11
C THR A 63 12.56 7.66 -7.58
N GLY A 64 13.69 7.31 -6.95
CA GLY A 64 13.83 7.22 -5.50
C GLY A 64 14.23 5.81 -5.02
N ALA A 65 14.56 5.70 -3.73
CA ALA A 65 15.02 4.42 -3.16
C ALA A 65 13.91 3.37 -3.01
N CYS A 66 12.66 3.80 -2.80
CA CYS A 66 11.51 2.93 -2.61
C CYS A 66 10.35 3.43 -3.49
N THR A 67 10.02 2.67 -4.53
CA THR A 67 9.04 3.03 -5.55
C THR A 67 8.14 1.84 -5.88
N HIS A 68 7.01 2.09 -6.54
CA HIS A 68 6.18 1.02 -7.12
C HIS A 68 6.97 0.21 -8.14
N GLY A 69 7.68 0.88 -9.04
CA GLY A 69 8.45 0.23 -10.10
C GLY A 69 9.52 -0.74 -9.60
N ASN A 70 10.11 -0.48 -8.42
CA ASN A 70 11.10 -1.37 -7.80
C ASN A 70 10.50 -2.35 -6.76
N GLY A 71 9.17 -2.42 -6.66
CA GLY A 71 8.43 -3.37 -5.84
C GLY A 71 8.40 -3.07 -4.35
N CYS A 72 8.85 -1.89 -3.94
CA CYS A 72 8.96 -1.49 -2.54
C CYS A 72 7.67 -0.84 -2.00
N LYS A 73 6.73 -0.52 -2.89
CA LYS A 73 5.45 0.10 -2.55
C LYS A 73 4.26 -0.72 -3.05
N ILE A 74 3.13 -0.54 -2.38
CA ILE A 74 1.80 -1.00 -2.82
C ILE A 74 0.75 0.03 -2.44
N ASP A 75 -0.29 0.15 -3.26
CA ASP A 75 -1.45 0.97 -2.97
C ASP A 75 -2.55 0.12 -2.33
N ILE A 76 -3.10 0.60 -1.22
CA ILE A 76 -4.16 -0.08 -0.48
C ILE A 76 -5.40 0.81 -0.47
N SER A 77 -6.55 0.22 -0.80
CA SER A 77 -7.82 0.93 -0.77
C SER A 77 -8.19 1.37 0.66
N LEU A 78 -8.76 2.57 0.77
CA LEU A 78 -9.23 3.10 2.05
C LEU A 78 -10.42 2.29 2.58
N ASN A 79 -10.44 2.05 3.89
CA ASN A 79 -11.64 1.61 4.60
C ASN A 79 -11.60 2.11 6.06
N THR A 80 -12.76 2.27 6.67
CA THR A 80 -12.88 2.92 8.00
C THR A 80 -12.04 2.24 9.08
N LYS A 81 -12.03 0.90 9.15
CA LYS A 81 -11.27 0.17 10.18
C LYS A 81 -9.77 0.34 10.00
N LEU A 82 -9.27 0.14 8.78
CA LEU A 82 -7.86 0.31 8.44
C LEU A 82 -7.41 1.75 8.69
N ASN A 83 -8.20 2.74 8.24
CA ASN A 83 -7.89 4.15 8.40
C ASN A 83 -7.77 4.53 9.88
N ASN A 84 -8.73 4.12 10.71
CA ASN A 84 -8.71 4.39 12.13
C ASN A 84 -7.52 3.69 12.80
N TYR A 85 -7.23 2.44 12.43
CA TYR A 85 -6.10 1.72 13.00
C TYR A 85 -4.77 2.42 12.71
N VAL A 86 -4.51 2.78 11.45
CA VAL A 86 -3.29 3.51 11.04
C VAL A 86 -3.19 4.84 11.80
N GLN A 87 -4.26 5.64 11.79
CA GLN A 87 -4.23 6.99 12.39
C GLN A 87 -4.09 6.99 13.91
N ASN A 88 -4.58 5.95 14.59
CA ASN A 88 -4.54 5.85 16.06
C ASN A 88 -3.31 5.09 16.57
N SER A 89 -2.72 4.20 15.76
CA SER A 89 -1.65 3.29 16.22
C SER A 89 -0.27 3.70 15.72
N TYR A 90 -0.18 4.46 14.63
CA TYR A 90 1.10 4.81 13.99
C TYR A 90 1.51 6.24 14.29
N GLU A 91 2.82 6.47 14.30
CA GLU A 91 3.42 7.77 14.60
C GLU A 91 3.20 8.74 13.42
N PRO A 92 2.58 9.92 13.62
CA PRO A 92 2.49 10.92 12.57
C PRO A 92 3.85 11.59 12.35
N ILE A 93 4.37 11.54 11.12
CA ILE A 93 5.71 12.04 10.77
C ILE A 93 5.68 13.32 9.92
N GLY A 94 4.54 14.03 9.91
CA GLY A 94 4.32 15.22 9.11
C GLY A 94 3.87 14.92 7.68
N LYS A 95 3.88 15.94 6.80
CA LYS A 95 3.45 15.79 5.40
C LYS A 95 4.58 15.21 4.56
N CYS A 96 4.30 14.21 3.73
CA CYS A 96 5.29 13.63 2.81
C CYS A 96 4.81 13.71 1.37
N PHE A 97 5.66 14.15 0.44
CA PHE A 97 5.31 14.27 -0.98
C PHE A 97 5.34 12.89 -1.68
N PRO A 98 4.41 12.58 -2.61
CA PRO A 98 3.39 13.46 -3.19
C PRO A 98 2.09 13.58 -2.41
N ALA A 99 1.92 12.88 -1.29
CA ALA A 99 0.74 13.03 -0.45
C ALA A 99 0.62 14.45 0.13
N ALA A 100 -0.49 15.13 -0.15
CA ALA A 100 -0.80 16.43 0.44
C ALA A 100 -1.14 16.37 1.95
N SER A 101 -1.11 15.17 2.54
CA SER A 101 -1.60 14.86 3.88
C SER A 101 -0.52 14.33 4.82
N VAL A 102 -0.88 14.23 6.10
CA VAL A 102 -0.01 13.66 7.13
C VAL A 102 0.27 12.20 6.80
N CYS A 103 1.55 11.84 6.84
CA CYS A 103 2.03 10.49 6.70
C CYS A 103 2.26 9.89 8.08
N TYR A 104 2.13 8.57 8.15
CA TYR A 104 2.22 7.80 9.38
C TYR A 104 3.34 6.78 9.27
N ARG A 105 4.05 6.53 10.35
CA ARG A 105 5.10 5.53 10.45
C ARG A 105 4.68 4.39 11.36
N SER A 106 4.66 3.18 10.81
CA SER A 106 4.41 1.98 11.62
C SER A 106 5.60 1.67 12.55
N PRO A 107 5.39 0.94 13.65
CA PRO A 107 6.48 0.50 14.53
C PRO A 107 7.58 -0.28 13.81
N SER A 108 7.22 -1.03 12.76
CA SER A 108 8.14 -1.79 11.91
C SER A 108 8.76 -0.96 10.78
N GLY A 109 8.52 0.35 10.75
CA GLY A 109 9.24 1.31 9.91
C GLY A 109 8.61 1.60 8.54
N GLN A 110 7.46 1.02 8.21
CA GLN A 110 6.75 1.37 6.96
C GLN A 110 6.20 2.78 7.03
N ILE A 111 6.15 3.44 5.87
CA ILE A 111 5.59 4.78 5.73
C ILE A 111 4.26 4.68 5.00
N TRP A 112 3.21 5.21 5.61
CA TRP A 112 1.85 5.22 5.13
C TRP A 112 1.47 6.63 4.72
N ALA A 113 1.32 6.87 3.42
CA ALA A 113 0.96 8.15 2.86
C ALA A 113 -0.48 8.09 2.34
N ARG A 114 -1.36 8.98 2.82
CA ARG A 114 -2.75 9.01 2.34
C ARG A 114 -2.86 9.93 1.13
N GLU A 115 -3.07 9.34 -0.04
CA GLU A 115 -3.31 10.07 -1.29
C GLU A 115 -4.81 10.30 -1.50
N HIS A 116 -5.16 11.35 -2.25
CA HIS A 116 -6.54 11.84 -2.33
C HIS A 116 -7.14 11.81 -3.74
N ASN A 117 -6.34 11.58 -4.78
CA ASN A 117 -6.82 11.60 -6.16
C ASN A 117 -6.05 10.60 -7.06
N PRO A 118 -6.48 9.32 -7.11
CA PRO A 118 -7.60 8.72 -6.37
C PRO A 118 -7.28 8.48 -4.88
N PRO A 119 -8.30 8.32 -4.01
CA PRO A 119 -8.07 8.12 -2.59
C PRO A 119 -7.59 6.71 -2.23
N HIS A 120 -6.37 6.59 -1.69
CA HIS A 120 -5.76 5.33 -1.26
C HIS A 120 -4.63 5.57 -0.24
N TRP A 121 -4.10 4.50 0.33
CA TRP A 121 -2.84 4.51 1.06
C TRP A 121 -1.71 4.06 0.13
N ASP A 122 -0.73 4.93 -0.12
CA ASP A 122 0.56 4.58 -0.70
C ASP A 122 1.49 4.14 0.44
N VAL A 123 1.85 2.85 0.48
CA VAL A 123 2.62 2.27 1.58
C VAL A 123 4.00 1.86 1.12
N ALA A 124 5.03 2.43 1.74
CA ALA A 124 6.43 2.15 1.47
C ALA A 124 7.03 1.19 2.51
N PHE A 125 7.57 0.07 2.06
CA PHE A 125 8.17 -0.98 2.88
C PHE A 125 9.69 -0.92 2.80
N ARG A 126 10.32 -0.38 3.85
CA ARG A 126 11.78 -0.13 3.91
C ARG A 126 12.47 -1.02 4.93
#